data_AF-A0A843D099-F1
#
_entry.id   AF-A0A843D099-F1
#
_cell.length_a   1.000
_cell.length_b   1.000
_cell.length_c   1.000
_cell.angle_alpha   90.00
_cell.angle_beta   90.00
_cell.angle_gamma   90.00
#
_symmetry.space_group_name_H-M   'P 1'
#
loop_
_entity.id
_entity.type
_entity.pdbx_description
1 polymer ?
#
loop_
_entity_poly.entity_id
_entity_poly.type
_entity_poly.pdbx_seq_one_letter_code
_entity_poly.pdbx_strand_id
1 'polypeptide(L)' 'YELEGFYEKNLCGKKACGFRHIHTIKGIEYTSEVTQIMQGRVCYTIYAYSRSDNETENRPVLNEILDGMRF' A
#
# COMPACT_ATOMS: atom_id res chain seq x y z
N TYR A 1 -5.71 12.29 10.43
CA TYR A 1 -4.70 11.27 10.11
C TYR A 1 -4.76 10.26 11.24
N GLU A 2 -4.95 9.00 10.90
CA GLU A 2 -5.06 7.88 11.84
C GLU A 2 -4.22 6.73 11.32
N LEU A 3 -3.30 6.22 12.12
CA LEU A 3 -2.47 5.07 11.77
C LEU A 3 -3.24 3.79 12.10
N GLU A 4 -3.56 2.98 11.08
CA GLU A 4 -4.26 1.69 11.28
C GLU A 4 -3.31 0.60 11.78
N GLY A 5 -2.03 0.67 11.41
CA GLY A 5 -1.00 -0.26 11.89
C GLY A 5 0.11 -0.54 10.88
N PHE A 6 1.04 -1.39 11.31
CA PHE A 6 2.17 -1.88 10.53
C PHE A 6 1.93 -3.33 10.11
N TYR A 7 2.51 -3.73 8.98
CA TYR A 7 2.44 -5.10 8.49
C TYR A 7 3.73 -5.52 7.76
N GLU A 8 3.85 -6.83 7.57
CA GLU A 8 4.84 -7.46 6.71
C GLU A 8 4.12 -8.37 5.71
N LYS A 9 4.55 -8.37 4.45
CA LYS A 9 4.02 -9.26 3.40
C LYS A 9 5.13 -9.67 2.44
N ASN A 10 4.91 -10.75 1.68
CA ASN A 10 5.84 -11.15 0.63
C ASN A 10 5.40 -10.53 -0.71
N LEU A 11 6.29 -9.80 -1.37
CA LEU A 11 6.11 -9.26 -2.73
C LEU A 11 7.30 -9.64 -3.59
N CYS A 12 7.06 -10.15 -4.80
CA CYS A 12 8.09 -10.59 -5.74
C CYS A 12 9.18 -11.49 -5.10
N GLY A 13 8.77 -12.41 -4.22
CA GLY A 13 9.67 -13.31 -3.50
C GLY A 13 10.52 -12.66 -2.40
N LYS A 14 10.19 -11.45 -1.96
CA LYS A 14 10.93 -10.71 -0.93
C LYS A 14 10.01 -10.23 0.18
N LYS A 15 10.58 -10.08 1.37
CA LYS A 15 9.89 -9.47 2.50
C LYS A 15 9.72 -7.97 2.25
N ALA A 16 8.49 -7.52 2.28
CA ALA A 16 8.10 -6.12 2.19
C ALA A 16 7.44 -5.71 3.51
N CYS A 17 7.77 -4.52 3.99
CA CYS A 17 7.21 -3.96 5.22
C CYS A 17 6.39 -2.72 4.88
N GLY A 18 5.32 -2.46 5.61
CA GLY A 18 4.51 -1.29 5.33
C GLY A 18 3.63 -0.88 6.49
N PHE A 19 2.86 0.17 6.24
CA PHE A 19 1.85 0.65 7.17
C PHE A 19 0.63 1.17 6.43
N ARG A 20 -0.50 1.15 7.12
CA ARG A 20 -1.76 1.69 6.64
C ARG A 20 -2.20 2.86 7.49
N HIS A 21 -2.81 3.85 6.85
CA HIS A 21 -3.35 5.01 7.55
C HIS A 21 -4.56 5.59 6.82
N ILE A 22 -5.43 6.22 7.59
CA ILE A 22 -6.60 6.95 7.10
C ILE A 22 -6.34 8.45 7.24
N HIS A 23 -6.69 9.23 6.23
CA HIS A 23 -6.59 10.67 6.30
C HIS A 23 -7.69 11.38 5.51
N THR A 24 -7.97 12.63 5.86
CA THR A 24 -9.07 13.39 5.27
C THR A 24 -8.52 14.61 4.54
N ILE A 25 -8.92 14.80 3.28
CA ILE A 25 -8.56 15.97 2.46
C ILE A 25 -9.86 16.61 1.99
N LYS A 26 -10.10 17.87 2.39
CA LYS A 26 -11.31 18.63 2.02
C LYS A 26 -12.62 17.88 2.32
N GLY A 27 -12.67 17.18 3.46
CA GLY A 27 -13.83 16.40 3.89
C GLY A 27 -13.98 15.02 3.23
N ILE A 28 -13.08 14.63 2.31
CA ILE A 28 -13.08 13.31 1.70
C ILE A 28 -12.06 12.44 2.44
N GLU A 29 -12.50 11.26 2.89
CA GLU A 29 -11.65 10.28 3.56
C GLU A 29 -10.92 9.39 2.55
N TYR A 30 -9.64 9.12 2.84
CA TYR A 30 -8.77 8.28 2.04
C TYR A 30 -8.14 7.20 2.92
N THR A 31 -8.16 5.97 2.42
CA THR A 31 -7.35 4.86 2.93
C THR A 31 -6.06 4.80 2.14
N SER A 32 -4.94 4.75 2.85
CA SER A 32 -3.61 4.82 2.26
C SER A 32 -2.71 3.71 2.80
N GLU A 33 -1.89 3.17 1.91
CA GLU A 33 -0.94 2.12 2.22
C GLU A 33 0.44 2.49 1.66
N VAL A 34 1.47 2.39 2.50
CA VAL A 34 2.86 2.61 2.09
C VAL A 34 3.62 1.30 2.31
N THR A 35 4.15 0.73 1.23
CA THR A 35 4.93 -0.51 1.26
C THR A 35 6.36 -0.24 0.82
N GLN A 36 7.34 -0.77 1.54
CA GLN A 36 8.76 -0.72 1.20
C GLN A 36 9.29 -2.13 0.92
N ILE A 37 10.12 -2.23 -0.12
CA ILE A 37 10.76 -3.48 -0.54
C ILE A 37 12.21 -3.24 -0.93
N MET A 38 13.11 -4.07 -0.41
CA MET A 38 14.55 -3.96 -0.60
C MET A 38 15.03 -4.89 -1.73
N GLN A 39 15.78 -4.35 -2.69
CA GLN A 39 16.48 -5.10 -3.75
C GLN A 39 17.96 -4.74 -3.73
N GLY A 40 18.76 -5.57 -3.05
CA GLY A 40 20.16 -5.25 -2.78
C GLY A 40 20.28 -3.96 -1.96
N ARG A 41 20.85 -2.91 -2.56
CA ARG A 41 21.00 -1.57 -1.93
C ARG A 41 19.90 -0.58 -2.31
N VAL A 42 18.94 -0.98 -3.15
CA VAL A 42 17.86 -0.11 -3.61
C VAL A 42 16.60 -0.38 -2.78
N CYS A 43 15.97 0.70 -2.28
CA CYS A 43 14.67 0.65 -1.61
C CYS A 43 13.61 1.17 -2.57
N TYR A 44 12.64 0.33 -2.93
CA TYR A 44 11.45 0.75 -3.67
C TYR A 44 10.32 1.02 -2.68
N THR A 45 9.62 2.13 -2.86
CA THR A 45 8.44 2.48 -2.05
C THR A 45 7.22 2.56 -2.95
N ILE A 46 6.18 1.83 -2.57
CA ILE A 46 4.88 1.80 -3.26
C ILE A 46 3.91 2.59 -2.40
N TYR A 47 3.27 3.57 -3.01
CA TYR A 47 2.20 4.36 -2.40
C TYR A 47 0.88 4.00 -3.06
N ALA A 48 -0.08 3.52 -2.27
CA ALA A 48 -1.44 3.30 -2.72
C ALA A 48 -2.38 4.23 -1.95
N TYR A 49 -3.24 4.91 -2.69
CA TYR A 49 -4.26 5.83 -2.17
C TYR A 49 -5.59 5.47 -2.80
N SER A 50 -6.62 5.27 -1.98
CA SER A 50 -7.99 5.17 -2.44
C SER A 50 -8.85 6.08 -1.59
N ARG A 51 -9.90 6.67 -2.17
CA ARG A 51 -10.99 7.17 -1.32
C ARG A 51 -11.56 5.99 -0.54
N SER A 52 -11.92 6.21 0.73
CA SER A 52 -12.37 5.14 1.61
C SER A 52 -13.66 4.48 1.11
N ASP A 53 -14.56 5.27 0.50
CA ASP A 53 -15.81 4.79 -0.09
C ASP A 53 -15.62 3.82 -1.27
N ASN A 54 -14.48 3.91 -1.98
CA ASN A 54 -14.14 3.06 -3.11
C ASN A 54 -13.05 2.03 -2.78
N GLU A 55 -12.58 1.96 -1.54
CA GLU A 55 -11.46 1.09 -1.16
C GLU A 55 -11.75 -0.38 -1.46
N THR A 56 -12.95 -0.84 -1.13
CA THR A 56 -13.39 -2.23 -1.36
C THR A 56 -13.31 -2.62 -2.85
N GLU A 57 -13.66 -1.70 -3.75
CA GLU A 57 -13.64 -1.93 -5.21
C GLU A 57 -12.23 -1.83 -5.79
N ASN A 58 -11.40 -0.93 -5.25
CA ASN A 58 -10.04 -0.69 -5.74
C ASN A 58 -9.03 -1.71 -5.17
N ARG A 59 -9.32 -2.35 -4.04
CA ARG A 59 -8.41 -3.29 -3.38
C ARG A 59 -8.02 -4.48 -4.28
N PRO A 60 -8.95 -5.15 -5.00
CA PRO A 60 -8.57 -6.19 -5.96
C PRO A 60 -7.61 -5.71 -7.05
N VAL A 61 -7.84 -4.52 -7.61
CA VAL A 61 -6.97 -3.95 -8.66
C VAL A 61 -5.55 -3.69 -8.12
N LEU A 62 -5.44 -3.15 -6.91
CA LEU A 62 -4.14 -3.00 -6.25
C LEU A 62 -3.43 -4.34 -6.08
N ASN A 63 -4.17 -5.37 -5.63
CA ASN A 63 -3.59 -6.70 -5.45
C ASN A 63 -3.08 -7.29 -6.78
N GLU A 64 -3.84 -7.15 -7.87
CA GLU A 64 -3.41 -7.60 -9.21
C GLU A 64 -2.15 -6.86 -9.69
N ILE A 65 -2.04 -5.54 -9.44
CA ILE A 65 -0.82 -4.77 -9.75
C ILE A 65 0.37 -5.33 -8.97
N LEU A 66 0.19 -5.57 -7.66
CA LEU A 66 1.24 -6.07 -6.79
C LEU A 66 1.67 -7.50 -7.17
N ASP A 67 0.73 -8.36 -7.55
CA ASP A 67 0.99 -9.73 -8.00
C ASP A 67 1.70 -9.75 -9.37
N GLY A 68 1.45 -8.76 -10.22
CA GLY A 68 2.10 -8.60 -11.51
C GLY A 68 3.53 -8.04 -11.47
N MET A 69 3.97 -7.49 -10.34
CA MET A 69 5.28 -6.85 -10.22
C MET A 69 6.44 -7.84 -10.37
N ARG A 70 7.51 -7.38 -11.04
CA ARG A 70 8.78 -8.10 -11.22
C ARG A 70 9.96 -7.13 -11.04
N PHE A 71 11.09 -7.64 -10.54
CA PHE A 71 12.35 -6.91 -10.40
C PHE A 71 13.37 -7.32 -11.45
#